data_AF-A0A6P9AT10-F1
#
_entry.id   AF-A0A6P9AT10-F1
#
_cell.length_a   1.000
_cell.length_b   1.000
_cell.length_c   1.000
_cell.angle_alpha   90.00
_cell.angle_beta   90.00
_cell.angle_gamma   90.00
#
_symmetry.space_group_name_H-M   'P 1'
#
loop_
_entity.id
_entity.type
_entity.pdbx_description
1 polymer ?
#
loop_
_entity_poly.entity_id
_entity_poly.type
_entity_poly.pdbx_seq_one_letter_code
_entity_poly.pdbx_strand_id
1 'polypeptide(L)'
;MTDMAQEEEEEEKVADKIYNLYNGYTSGKEQQTAYNTLMEISASMLSRVQHHYNSHYEKFGDFVWRSEDELGPRKAHLILRRLEKVSNHCSSLLRSVYIQSRTDTMPYLFCRSEEDRSPGMVWYNVLKDTKITCEEKMISLLRNMYGDSKGR
;
A
#
# COMPACT_ATOMS: atom_id res chain seq x y z
N MET A 1 1.29 10.40 -9.65
CA MET A 1 1.41 8.95 -9.85
C MET A 1 2.87 8.64 -9.60
N THR A 2 3.20 8.38 -8.34
CA THR A 2 4.56 8.21 -7.83
C THR A 2 5.07 6.82 -8.18
N ASP A 3 6.35 6.74 -8.52
CA ASP A 3 7.04 5.51 -8.93
C ASP A 3 7.43 4.70 -7.68
N MET A 4 7.17 3.39 -7.62
CA MET A 4 7.45 2.60 -6.40
C MET A 4 8.93 2.26 -6.18
N ALA A 5 9.81 2.47 -7.15
CA ALA A 5 11.25 2.52 -6.86
C ALA A 5 11.57 3.66 -5.86
N GLN A 6 10.78 4.72 -5.89
CA GLN A 6 10.81 5.79 -4.90
C GLN A 6 10.19 5.31 -3.57
N GLU A 7 9.16 4.45 -3.61
CA GLU A 7 8.50 3.91 -2.40
C GLU A 7 9.41 2.93 -1.62
N GLU A 8 10.21 2.07 -2.27
CA GLU A 8 11.15 1.19 -1.55
C GLU A 8 12.22 2.00 -0.78
N GLU A 9 12.76 3.05 -1.42
CA GLU A 9 13.72 3.96 -0.79
C GLU A 9 13.05 4.83 0.30
N GLU A 10 11.78 5.21 0.11
CA GLU A 10 11.00 5.94 1.12
C GLU A 10 10.69 5.07 2.35
N GLU A 11 10.36 3.79 2.17
CA GLU A 11 10.11 2.85 3.27
C GLU A 11 11.35 2.63 4.15
N GLU A 12 12.51 2.44 3.54
CA GLU A 12 13.80 2.31 4.24
C GLU A 12 14.15 3.62 4.97
N LYS A 13 14.01 4.78 4.31
CA LYS A 13 14.20 6.10 4.95
C LYS A 13 13.31 6.32 6.15
N VAL A 14 12.04 5.88 6.09
CA VAL A 14 11.13 5.98 7.23
C VAL A 14 11.57 5.06 8.35
N ALA A 15 12.01 3.83 8.07
CA ALA A 15 12.54 2.92 9.09
C ALA A 15 13.76 3.52 9.82
N ASP A 16 14.73 4.04 9.07
CA ASP A 16 15.92 4.72 9.60
C ASP A 16 15.54 5.94 10.45
N LYS A 17 14.59 6.76 9.97
CA LYS A 17 14.09 7.90 10.72
C LYS A 17 13.47 7.48 12.05
N ILE A 18 12.67 6.43 12.07
CA ILE A 18 12.03 5.93 13.30
C ILE A 18 13.07 5.40 14.28
N TYR A 19 14.06 4.64 13.80
CA TYR A 19 15.17 4.17 14.63
C TYR A 19 15.94 5.32 15.27
N ASN A 20 16.25 6.37 14.51
CA ASN A 20 16.92 7.55 15.03
C ASN A 20 16.07 8.32 16.06
N LEU A 21 14.76 8.42 15.84
CA LEU A 21 13.85 9.05 16.81
C LEU A 21 13.75 8.27 18.12
N TYR A 22 13.79 6.94 18.07
CA TYR A 22 13.80 6.07 19.26
C TYR A 22 15.12 6.18 20.02
N ASN A 23 16.26 6.23 19.33
CA ASN A 23 17.56 6.37 19.99
C ASN A 23 17.87 7.77 20.53
N GLY A 24 17.12 8.80 20.16
CA GLY A 24 17.37 10.20 20.52
C GLY A 24 17.21 10.55 22.01
N TYR A 25 16.94 9.56 22.89
CA TYR A 25 16.50 9.77 24.28
C TYR A 25 15.21 10.60 24.33
N THR A 26 14.18 10.01 23.72
CA THR A 26 12.92 10.60 23.26
C THR A 26 12.39 11.78 24.07
N SER A 27 12.56 12.99 23.54
CA SER A 27 11.70 14.11 23.91
C SER A 27 10.26 13.81 23.50
N GLY A 28 9.26 14.32 24.23
CA GLY A 28 7.84 14.12 23.88
C GLY A 28 7.50 14.58 22.44
N LYS A 29 8.28 15.50 21.87
CA LYS A 29 8.15 15.93 20.47
C LYS A 29 8.61 14.85 19.48
N GLU A 30 9.71 14.16 19.77
CA GLU A 30 10.20 13.06 18.94
C GLU A 30 9.26 11.87 18.98
N GLN A 31 8.73 11.52 20.16
CA GLN A 31 7.70 10.48 20.29
C GLN A 31 6.47 10.81 19.45
N GLN A 32 5.99 12.05 19.52
CA GLN A 32 4.82 12.46 18.75
C GLN A 32 5.11 12.48 17.25
N THR A 33 6.32 12.85 16.85
CA THR A 33 6.75 12.87 15.44
C THR A 33 6.88 11.45 14.88
N ALA A 34 7.45 10.52 15.64
CA ALA A 34 7.52 9.10 15.29
C ALA A 34 6.12 8.51 15.13
N TYR A 35 5.25 8.74 16.13
CA TYR A 35 3.86 8.27 16.08
C TYR A 35 3.09 8.85 14.88
N ASN A 36 3.17 10.15 14.63
CA ASN A 36 2.48 10.78 13.50
C ASN A 36 2.99 10.23 12.16
N THR A 37 4.32 10.10 12.00
CA THR A 37 4.92 9.54 10.79
C THR A 37 4.36 8.13 10.51
N LEU A 38 4.31 7.25 11.52
CA LEU A 38 3.78 5.89 11.38
C LEU A 38 2.26 5.84 11.14
N MET A 39 1.52 6.86 11.57
CA MET A 39 0.06 6.94 11.40
C MET A 39 -0.36 7.62 10.09
N GLU A 40 0.51 8.42 9.47
CA GLU A 40 0.23 9.11 8.20
C GLU A 40 0.39 8.18 7.00
N ILE A 41 1.29 7.20 7.07
CA ILE A 41 1.58 6.25 5.98
C ILE A 41 0.52 5.15 5.84
N SER A 42 0.41 4.53 4.67
CA SER A 42 -0.55 3.43 4.44
C SER A 42 -0.23 2.18 5.28
N ALA A 43 -1.20 1.27 5.47
CA ALA A 43 -0.96 0.04 6.23
C ALA A 43 0.06 -0.90 5.55
N SER A 44 0.08 -0.94 4.22
CA SER A 44 1.09 -1.69 3.45
C SER A 44 2.48 -1.08 3.61
N MET A 45 2.60 0.25 3.52
CA MET A 45 3.87 0.94 3.75
C MET A 45 4.35 0.74 5.19
N LEU A 46 3.45 0.80 6.18
CA LEU A 46 3.79 0.50 7.58
C LEU A 46 4.33 -0.93 7.76
N SER A 47 3.73 -1.91 7.07
CA SER A 47 4.22 -3.29 7.08
C SER A 47 5.62 -3.41 6.46
N ARG A 48 5.95 -2.57 5.47
CA ARG A 48 7.28 -2.52 4.85
C ARG A 48 8.31 -1.81 5.72
N VAL A 49 7.94 -0.71 6.36
CA VAL A 49 8.75 -0.04 7.38
C VAL A 49 9.10 -1.02 8.51
N GLN A 50 8.13 -1.81 8.99
CA GLN A 50 8.39 -2.86 9.98
C GLN A 50 9.41 -3.89 9.47
N HIS A 51 9.25 -4.36 8.23
CA HIS A 51 10.17 -5.33 7.63
C HIS A 51 11.60 -4.79 7.56
N HIS A 52 11.79 -3.57 7.04
CA HIS A 52 13.09 -2.91 6.96
C HIS A 52 13.68 -2.62 8.34
N TYR A 53 12.88 -2.09 9.27
CA TYR A 53 13.32 -1.82 10.63
C TYR A 53 13.88 -3.09 11.28
N ASN A 54 13.14 -4.20 11.21
CA ASN A 54 13.58 -5.46 11.79
C ASN A 54 14.82 -6.02 11.09
N SER A 55 14.90 -5.91 9.75
CA SER A 55 16.08 -6.33 8.98
C SER A 55 17.38 -5.67 9.49
N HIS A 56 17.33 -4.38 9.85
CA HIS A 56 18.53 -3.63 10.25
C HIS A 56 18.75 -3.53 11.77
N TYR A 57 17.68 -3.48 12.56
CA TYR A 57 17.72 -3.03 13.94
C TYR A 57 17.17 -4.02 14.96
N GLU A 58 16.68 -5.20 14.55
CA GLU A 58 16.10 -6.21 15.46
C GLU A 58 17.07 -6.63 16.59
N LYS A 59 18.39 -6.62 16.33
CA LYS A 59 19.42 -6.85 17.36
C LYS A 59 19.37 -5.89 18.55
N PHE A 60 18.73 -4.73 18.38
CA PHE A 60 18.53 -3.73 19.43
C PHE A 60 17.08 -3.74 19.98
N GLY A 61 16.25 -4.69 19.58
CA GLY A 61 14.82 -4.77 19.90
C GLY A 61 13.98 -4.67 18.63
N ASP A 62 13.03 -5.58 18.47
CA ASP A 62 12.14 -5.56 17.32
C ASP A 62 11.26 -4.29 17.29
N PHE A 63 10.74 -3.97 16.11
CA PHE A 63 9.92 -2.78 15.88
C PHE A 63 8.72 -2.67 16.83
N VAL A 64 8.07 -3.79 17.16
CA VAL A 64 6.87 -3.80 18.00
C VAL A 64 7.23 -3.47 19.44
N TRP A 65 8.22 -4.19 19.96
CA TRP A 65 8.71 -4.03 21.31
C TRP A 65 9.29 -2.62 21.51
N ARG A 66 10.10 -2.13 20.55
CA ARG A 66 10.63 -0.77 20.58
C ARG A 66 9.56 0.30 20.46
N SER A 67 8.54 0.09 19.64
CA SER A 67 7.41 1.03 19.57
C SER A 67 6.67 1.14 20.90
N GLU A 68 6.53 0.03 21.62
CA GLU A 68 5.88 0.01 22.94
C GLU A 68 6.72 0.69 24.01
N ASP A 69 8.03 0.45 24.04
CA ASP A 69 8.96 1.07 24.98
C ASP A 69 8.99 2.61 24.81
N GLU A 70 9.12 3.08 23.57
CA GLU A 70 9.34 4.50 23.26
C GLU A 70 8.06 5.33 23.16
N LEU A 71 6.91 4.72 22.80
CA LEU A 71 5.64 5.42 22.60
C LEU A 71 4.56 5.04 23.63
N GLY A 72 4.80 4.00 24.42
CA GLY A 72 3.84 3.44 25.36
C GLY A 72 2.79 2.51 24.72
N PRO A 73 2.12 1.68 25.53
CA PRO A 73 1.28 0.56 25.08
C PRO A 73 0.11 1.00 24.21
N ARG A 74 -0.50 2.15 24.52
CA ARG A 74 -1.67 2.64 23.78
C ARG A 74 -1.33 3.05 22.35
N LYS A 75 -0.22 3.77 22.15
CA LYS A 75 0.19 4.22 20.81
C LYS A 75 0.72 3.05 19.99
N ALA A 76 1.54 2.19 20.59
CA ALA A 76 2.03 0.97 19.94
C ALA A 76 0.88 0.06 19.48
N HIS A 77 -0.13 -0.17 20.33
CA HIS A 77 -1.27 -0.99 19.95
C HIS A 77 -2.08 -0.42 18.77
N LEU A 78 -2.21 0.91 18.66
CA LEU A 78 -2.85 1.54 17.50
C LEU A 78 -2.05 1.35 16.21
N ILE A 79 -0.72 1.37 16.29
CA ILE A 79 0.18 1.06 15.17
C ILE A 79 0.00 -0.41 14.76
N LEU A 80 0.05 -1.34 15.72
CA LEU A 80 -0.14 -2.78 15.47
C LEU A 80 -1.47 -3.09 14.82
N ARG A 81 -2.56 -2.46 15.27
CA ARG A 81 -3.89 -2.64 14.69
C ARG A 81 -3.97 -2.20 13.22
N ARG A 82 -3.06 -1.35 12.75
CA ARG A 82 -2.97 -1.01 11.32
C ARG A 82 -2.30 -2.12 10.51
N LEU A 83 -1.29 -2.79 11.08
CA LEU A 83 -0.63 -3.93 10.45
C LEU A 83 -1.63 -5.07 10.23
N GLU A 84 -2.57 -5.29 11.15
CA GLU A 84 -3.65 -6.27 11.02
C GLU A 84 -4.62 -6.01 9.85
N LYS A 85 -4.65 -4.79 9.31
CA LYS A 85 -5.47 -4.48 8.12
C LYS A 85 -4.86 -5.02 6.82
N VAL A 86 -3.59 -5.41 6.85
CA VAL A 86 -2.92 -6.05 5.71
C VAL A 86 -3.32 -7.51 5.68
N SER A 87 -3.85 -7.99 4.56
CA SER A 87 -4.23 -9.40 4.41
C SER A 87 -3.00 -10.30 4.54
N ASN A 88 -3.21 -11.56 4.95
CA ASN A 88 -2.13 -12.54 5.05
C ASN A 88 -1.36 -12.71 3.73
N HIS A 89 -2.07 -12.65 2.60
CA HIS A 89 -1.46 -12.72 1.27
C HIS A 89 -0.52 -11.54 1.01
N CYS A 90 -0.99 -10.31 1.23
CA CYS A 90 -0.15 -9.12 1.07
C CYS A 90 0.99 -9.09 2.08
N SER A 91 0.77 -9.51 3.34
CA SER A 91 1.82 -9.56 4.35
C SER A 91 2.97 -10.48 3.94
N SER A 92 2.67 -11.63 3.31
CA SER A 92 3.70 -12.51 2.78
C SER A 92 4.48 -11.87 1.63
N LEU A 93 3.80 -11.20 0.69
CA LEU A 93 4.43 -10.54 -0.45
C LEU A 93 5.27 -9.33 -0.03
N LEU A 94 4.81 -8.54 0.95
CA LEU A 94 5.51 -7.36 1.44
C LEU A 94 6.80 -7.68 2.21
N ARG A 95 7.03 -8.94 2.57
CA ARG A 95 8.32 -9.40 3.14
C ARG A 95 9.37 -9.76 2.08
N SER A 96 9.06 -9.61 0.80
CA SER A 96 10.02 -9.83 -0.28
C SER A 96 11.20 -8.87 -0.14
N VAL A 97 12.39 -9.34 -0.51
CA VAL A 97 13.63 -8.55 -0.42
C VAL A 97 13.52 -7.29 -1.26
N TYR A 98 12.95 -7.41 -2.46
CA TYR A 98 12.75 -6.30 -3.38
C TYR A 98 11.32 -6.22 -3.89
N ILE A 99 10.81 -5.00 -3.99
CA ILE A 99 9.51 -4.70 -4.59
C ILE A 99 9.66 -3.56 -5.58
N GLN A 100 9.28 -3.78 -6.83
CA GLN A 100 9.36 -2.78 -7.90
C GLN A 100 7.99 -2.49 -8.50
N SER A 101 7.79 -1.27 -9.01
CA SER A 101 6.63 -0.91 -9.81
C SER A 101 6.83 -1.31 -11.26
N ARG A 102 5.78 -1.86 -11.84
CA ARG A 102 5.63 -1.95 -13.29
C ARG A 102 4.27 -1.39 -13.69
N THR A 103 4.27 -0.52 -14.69
CA THR A 103 3.02 -0.03 -15.29
C THR A 103 2.75 -0.82 -16.56
N ASP A 104 1.67 -1.58 -16.57
CA ASP A 104 1.19 -2.29 -17.74
C ASP A 104 0.05 -1.49 -18.39
N THR A 105 0.08 -1.36 -19.71
CA THR A 105 -1.00 -0.72 -20.47
C THR A 105 -1.77 -1.80 -21.22
N MET A 106 -3.08 -1.90 -21.00
CA MET A 106 -3.93 -2.90 -21.65
C MET A 106 -5.17 -2.27 -22.31
N PRO A 107 -5.60 -2.80 -23.47
CA PRO A 107 -6.84 -2.36 -24.10
C PRO A 107 -8.07 -2.94 -23.38
N TYR A 108 -9.17 -2.18 -23.38
CA TYR A 108 -10.49 -2.62 -22.95
C TYR A 108 -11.57 -2.01 -23.84
N LEU A 109 -12.67 -2.74 -24.01
CA LEU A 109 -13.83 -2.25 -24.77
C LEU A 109 -14.70 -1.37 -23.87
N PHE A 110 -15.00 -0.17 -24.36
CA PHE A 110 -15.92 0.76 -23.73
C PHE A 110 -17.14 0.95 -24.62
N CYS A 111 -18.26 0.30 -24.24
CA CYS A 111 -19.49 0.32 -25.01
C CYS A 111 -20.54 1.27 -24.40
N ARG A 112 -21.24 2.03 -25.24
CA ARG A 112 -22.39 2.87 -24.87
C ARG A 112 -23.59 2.51 -25.73
N SER A 113 -24.79 2.57 -25.14
CA SER A 113 -26.03 2.49 -25.92
C SER A 113 -26.16 3.76 -26.76
N GLU A 114 -26.48 3.61 -28.05
CA GLU A 114 -26.82 4.75 -28.92
C GLU A 114 -28.24 5.25 -28.69
N GLU A 115 -29.10 4.44 -28.05
CA GLU A 115 -30.54 4.67 -27.98
C GLU A 115 -31.02 4.72 -26.52
N ASP A 116 -31.65 5.83 -26.14
CA ASP A 116 -32.39 5.96 -24.88
C ASP A 116 -33.81 5.42 -25.14
N ARG A 117 -33.94 4.10 -25.27
CA ARG A 117 -35.26 3.48 -25.53
C ARG A 117 -36.15 3.72 -24.32
N SER A 118 -37.23 4.49 -24.50
CA SER A 118 -38.29 4.57 -23.50
C SER A 118 -38.86 3.17 -23.25
N PRO A 119 -38.91 2.69 -21.99
CA PRO A 119 -39.48 1.39 -21.70
C PRO A 119 -40.99 1.47 -21.96
N GLY A 120 -41.45 0.86 -23.06
CA GLY A 120 -42.87 0.64 -23.30
C GLY A 120 -43.44 -0.23 -22.19
N MET A 121 -44.58 0.20 -21.62
CA MET A 121 -45.31 -0.55 -20.59
C MET A 121 -45.50 -2.01 -21.06
N VAL A 122 -44.99 -2.95 -20.26
CA VAL A 122 -45.27 -4.40 -20.21
C VAL A 122 -44.20 -5.35 -20.77
N TRP A 123 -43.24 -4.97 -21.63
CA TRP A 123 -42.21 -5.93 -22.12
C TRP A 123 -40.81 -5.32 -22.08
N TYR A 124 -39.89 -5.93 -21.32
CA TYR A 124 -38.49 -5.52 -21.27
C TYR A 124 -37.81 -5.79 -22.62
N ASN A 125 -37.03 -4.82 -23.11
CA ASN A 125 -36.25 -4.98 -24.33
C ASN A 125 -35.21 -6.11 -24.19
N VAL A 126 -35.06 -6.93 -25.23
CA VAL A 126 -33.98 -7.93 -25.30
C VAL A 126 -32.64 -7.20 -25.41
N LEU A 127 -31.77 -7.40 -24.42
CA LEU A 127 -30.49 -6.69 -24.30
C LEU A 127 -29.61 -6.80 -25.57
N LYS A 128 -29.66 -7.97 -26.24
CA LYS A 128 -28.89 -8.26 -27.44
C LYS A 128 -29.28 -7.40 -28.66
N ASP A 129 -30.50 -6.88 -28.69
CA ASP A 129 -31.03 -6.08 -29.79
C ASP A 129 -30.73 -4.58 -29.62
N THR A 130 -30.05 -4.21 -28.53
CA THR A 130 -29.63 -2.84 -28.25
C THR A 130 -28.49 -2.46 -29.19
N LYS A 131 -28.66 -1.38 -29.94
CA LYS A 131 -27.57 -0.80 -30.72
C LYS A 131 -26.56 -0.17 -29.77
N ILE A 132 -25.34 -0.71 -29.77
CA ILE A 132 -24.23 -0.21 -28.96
C ILE A 132 -23.10 0.25 -29.87
N THR A 133 -22.46 1.35 -29.48
CA THR A 133 -21.17 1.77 -30.01
C THR A 133 -20.09 1.38 -29.03
N CYS A 134 -19.09 0.65 -29.50
CA CYS A 134 -17.95 0.22 -28.70
C CYS A 134 -16.67 0.86 -29.24
N GLU A 135 -15.90 1.45 -28.33
CA GLU A 135 -14.59 2.02 -28.60
C GLU A 135 -13.53 1.25 -27.81
N GLU A 136 -12.36 1.01 -28.41
CA GLU A 136 -11.21 0.51 -27.68
C GLU A 136 -10.55 1.66 -26.90
N LYS A 137 -10.34 1.45 -25.60
CA LYS A 137 -9.65 2.39 -24.71
C LYS A 137 -8.49 1.68 -24.02
N MET A 138 -7.49 2.44 -23.60
CA MET A 138 -6.34 1.91 -22.87
C MET A 138 -6.46 2.23 -21.38
N ILE A 139 -6.15 1.26 -20.53
CA ILE A 139 -5.98 1.46 -19.08
C ILE A 139 -4.53 1.20 -18.68
N SER A 140 -3.96 2.09 -17.89
CA SER A 140 -2.67 1.90 -17.24
C SER A 140 -2.88 1.29 -15.86
N LEU A 141 -2.32 0.11 -15.64
CA LEU A 141 -2.36 -0.60 -14.37
C LEU A 141 -0.97 -0.60 -13.75
N LEU A 142 -0.84 0.04 -12.59
CA LEU A 142 0.35 -0.08 -11.76
C LEU A 142 0.29 -1.41 -11.00
N ARG A 143 1.36 -2.20 -11.08
CA ARG A 143 1.51 -3.50 -10.42
C ARG A 143 2.83 -3.58 -9.68
N ASN A 144 2.79 -4.33 -8.59
CA ASN A 144 3.97 -4.63 -7.78
C ASN A 144 4.61 -5.91 -8.32
N MET A 145 5.91 -5.84 -8.58
CA MET A 145 6.78 -6.96 -8.92
C MET A 145 7.55 -7.32 -7.66
N TYR A 146 7.38 -8.55 -7.18
CA TYR A 146 8.01 -9.05 -5.96
C TYR A 146 9.12 -10.02 -6.34
N GLY A 147 10.30 -9.88 -5.76
CA GLY A 147 11.43 -10.75 -6.08
C GLY A 147 12.50 -10.82 -5.00
N ASP A 148 13.34 -11.86 -5.10
CA ASP A 148 14.45 -12.12 -4.19
C ASP A 148 15.76 -11.43 -4.64
N SER A 149 15.80 -10.89 -5.87
CA SER A 149 16.97 -10.18 -6.41
C SER A 149 16.56 -9.09 -7.40
N LYS A 150 17.24 -7.93 -7.37
CA LYS A 150 17.08 -6.87 -8.38
C LYS A 150 17.55 -7.39 -9.76
N GLY A 151 16.65 -7.95 -10.57
CA GLY A 151 16.95 -8.28 -11.99
C GLY A 151 16.36 -9.57 -12.57
N ARG A 152 15.35 -10.20 -11.97
CA ARG A 152 14.59 -11.31 -12.57
C ARG A 152 13.11 -11.06 -12.51
#